data_AF-A0A543LKM8-F1
#
_entry.id   AF-A0A543LKM8-F1
#
_cell.length_a   1.000
_cell.length_b   1.000
_cell.length_c   1.000
_cell.angle_alpha   90.00
_cell.angle_beta   90.00
_cell.angle_gamma   90.00
#
_symmetry.space_group_name_H-M   'P 1'
#
loop_
_entity.id
_entity.type
_entity.pdbx_description
1 polymer ?
#
loop_
_entity_poly.entity_id
_entity_poly.type
_entity_poly.pdbx_seq_one_letter_code
_entity_poly.pdbx_strand_id
1 'polypeptide(L)'
;MATTKNTKGKDKTPPDPNALRVEVQPDDNRSEKLAAMATAGAFTAATMHTYTDAGEALGVTELLAAMRKAGDETVAGDMGRFERVLTNQFLTLDALFNNLAQRSGRQESFKGIEVLMRLALKAQSQARATAETLALMKNPMPYIRQANIAHGPQQVNNGTPTSAGKNQSPPNELLEHQHGNTLDIGATATAGRADPAMATVEAKHRPTNTRG
;
A
#
# COMPACT_ATOMS: atom_id res chain seq x y z
N MET A 1 13.76 -50.10 -31.96
CA MET A 1 14.12 -50.84 -30.74
C MET A 1 15.03 -49.95 -29.91
N ALA A 2 14.48 -49.28 -28.88
CA ALA A 2 15.26 -48.46 -27.96
C ALA A 2 15.06 -49.01 -26.54
N THR A 3 16.17 -49.37 -25.92
CA THR A 3 16.27 -50.14 -24.69
C THR A 3 15.97 -49.26 -23.47
N THR A 4 14.99 -49.67 -22.68
CA THR A 4 14.74 -49.18 -21.32
C THR A 4 15.93 -49.52 -20.41
N LYS A 5 16.64 -48.50 -19.90
CA LYS A 5 17.53 -48.65 -18.75
C LYS A 5 16.85 -48.14 -17.50
N ASN A 6 16.36 -49.10 -16.73
CA ASN A 6 15.97 -48.95 -15.34
C ASN A 6 17.25 -48.84 -14.50
N THR A 7 17.53 -47.69 -13.90
CA THR A 7 18.67 -47.52 -12.98
C THR A 7 18.21 -47.08 -11.61
N LYS A 8 17.83 -48.08 -10.79
CA LYS A 8 18.13 -48.06 -9.35
C LYS A 8 19.66 -48.10 -9.20
N GLY A 9 20.30 -46.95 -9.22
CA GLY A 9 21.70 -46.77 -8.86
C GLY A 9 21.79 -45.63 -7.85
N LYS A 10 22.21 -45.93 -6.62
CA LYS A 10 22.59 -44.90 -5.66
C LYS A 10 23.82 -44.18 -6.22
N ASP A 11 23.60 -43.03 -6.83
CA ASP A 11 24.69 -42.16 -7.26
C ASP A 11 25.41 -41.64 -6.01
N LYS A 12 26.72 -41.89 -5.91
CA LYS A 12 27.58 -41.50 -4.78
C LYS A 12 28.24 -40.13 -4.98
N THR A 13 27.66 -39.29 -5.84
CA THR A 13 28.09 -37.90 -6.03
C THR A 13 27.24 -37.02 -5.12
N PRO A 14 27.82 -36.09 -4.34
CA PRO A 14 27.04 -35.10 -3.62
C PRO A 14 26.12 -34.41 -4.61
N PRO A 15 24.81 -34.35 -4.32
CA PRO A 15 23.87 -33.89 -5.32
C PRO A 15 24.06 -32.39 -5.54
N ASP A 16 24.12 -31.98 -6.81
CA ASP A 16 24.39 -30.58 -7.20
C ASP A 16 23.36 -29.64 -6.53
N PRO A 17 23.81 -28.68 -5.70
CA PRO A 17 22.93 -27.73 -5.01
C PRO A 17 22.27 -26.74 -5.98
N ASN A 18 22.85 -26.50 -7.15
CA ASN A 18 22.31 -25.64 -8.19
C ASN A 18 21.33 -26.36 -9.11
N ALA A 19 21.27 -27.69 -9.06
CA ALA A 19 20.38 -28.49 -9.89
C ALA A 19 19.03 -28.72 -9.20
N LEU A 20 17.96 -28.41 -9.93
CA LEU A 20 16.60 -28.71 -9.51
C LEU A 20 16.29 -30.19 -9.79
N ARG A 21 15.94 -30.93 -8.73
CA ARG A 21 15.63 -32.36 -8.83
C ARG A 21 14.13 -32.54 -9.06
N VAL A 22 13.79 -33.31 -10.08
CA VAL A 22 12.39 -33.61 -10.44
C VAL A 22 12.26 -35.12 -10.59
N GLU A 23 11.32 -35.71 -9.87
CA GLU A 23 10.92 -37.09 -10.11
C GLU A 23 10.06 -37.17 -11.38
N VAL A 24 10.48 -38.02 -12.31
CA VAL A 24 9.82 -38.22 -13.60
C VAL A 24 9.35 -39.67 -13.68
N GLN A 25 8.06 -39.88 -13.94
CA GLN A 25 7.47 -41.17 -14.23
C GLN A 25 7.55 -41.50 -15.72
N PRO A 26 7.47 -42.79 -16.11
CA PRO A 26 7.67 -43.21 -17.51
C PRO A 26 6.73 -42.54 -18.53
N ASP A 27 5.51 -42.20 -18.13
CA ASP A 27 4.48 -41.61 -18.99
C ASP A 27 4.41 -40.06 -18.89
N ASP A 28 5.35 -39.43 -18.16
CA ASP A 28 5.33 -37.99 -17.98
C ASP A 28 5.70 -37.23 -19.26
N ASN A 29 4.84 -36.28 -19.67
CA ASN A 29 5.19 -35.31 -20.70
C ASN A 29 6.19 -34.28 -20.14
N ARG A 30 7.41 -34.27 -20.67
CA ARG A 30 8.48 -33.35 -20.26
C ARG A 30 8.09 -31.88 -20.36
N SER A 31 7.35 -31.49 -21.39
CA SER A 31 6.93 -30.10 -21.58
C SER A 31 5.95 -29.65 -20.49
N GLU A 32 4.97 -30.50 -20.17
CA GLU A 32 3.99 -30.24 -19.10
C GLU A 32 4.65 -30.16 -17.74
N LYS A 33 5.62 -31.05 -17.44
CA LYS A 33 6.38 -30.98 -16.18
C LYS A 33 7.19 -29.69 -16.08
N LEU A 34 7.86 -29.27 -17.15
CA LEU A 34 8.60 -28.01 -17.16
C LEU A 34 7.67 -26.81 -16.93
N ALA A 35 6.49 -26.81 -17.57
CA ALA A 35 5.48 -25.78 -17.35
C ALA A 35 4.98 -25.77 -15.89
N ALA A 36 4.65 -26.92 -15.33
CA ALA A 36 4.24 -27.05 -13.93
C ALA A 36 5.33 -26.57 -12.95
N MET A 37 6.61 -26.86 -13.23
CA MET A 37 7.71 -26.38 -12.40
C MET A 37 7.87 -24.86 -12.49
N ALA A 38 7.76 -24.29 -13.69
CA ALA A 38 7.82 -22.86 -13.90
C ALA A 38 6.70 -22.13 -13.13
N THR A 39 5.46 -22.63 -13.21
CA THR A 39 4.31 -22.04 -12.52
C THR A 39 4.30 -22.32 -11.02
N ALA A 40 4.94 -23.40 -10.57
CA ALA A 40 5.09 -23.73 -9.15
C ALA A 40 6.29 -23.04 -8.47
N GLY A 41 6.90 -22.04 -9.10
CA GLY A 41 7.89 -21.15 -8.48
C GLY A 41 9.35 -21.60 -8.61
N ALA A 42 9.69 -22.57 -9.46
CA ALA A 42 11.07 -23.06 -9.63
C ALA A 42 12.07 -21.95 -9.98
N PHE A 43 11.70 -21.04 -10.88
CA PHE A 43 12.58 -19.92 -11.27
C PHE A 43 12.73 -18.89 -10.15
N THR A 44 11.68 -18.66 -9.36
CA THR A 44 11.75 -17.80 -8.18
C THR A 44 12.66 -18.41 -7.11
N ALA A 45 12.64 -19.73 -6.92
CA ALA A 45 13.58 -20.42 -6.03
C ALA A 45 15.03 -20.28 -6.50
N ALA A 46 15.30 -20.50 -7.80
CA ALA A 46 16.64 -20.31 -8.36
C ALA A 46 17.14 -18.86 -8.19
N THR A 47 16.24 -17.88 -8.40
CA THR A 47 16.55 -16.47 -8.19
C THR A 47 16.85 -16.21 -6.71
N MET A 48 16.00 -16.67 -5.79
CA MET A 48 16.21 -16.48 -4.37
C MET A 48 17.54 -17.10 -3.91
N HIS A 49 17.86 -18.31 -4.37
CA HIS A 49 19.15 -18.96 -4.14
C HIS A 49 20.33 -18.05 -4.53
N THR A 50 20.30 -17.48 -5.74
CA THR A 50 21.35 -16.57 -6.21
C THR A 50 21.49 -15.29 -5.39
N TYR A 51 20.39 -14.74 -4.86
CA TYR A 51 20.42 -13.50 -4.08
C TYR A 51 20.76 -13.71 -2.61
N THR A 52 20.44 -14.88 -2.05
CA THR A 52 20.83 -15.21 -0.68
C THR A 52 22.33 -15.46 -0.53
N ASP A 53 23.03 -15.76 -1.62
CA ASP A 53 24.47 -16.06 -1.63
C ASP A 53 24.89 -17.10 -0.58
N ALA A 54 23.98 -18.04 -0.29
CA ALA A 54 24.18 -19.07 0.73
C ALA A 54 25.11 -20.21 0.27
N GLY A 55 25.63 -20.12 -0.96
CA GLY A 55 26.48 -21.11 -1.58
C GLY A 55 25.86 -22.50 -1.62
N GLU A 56 26.72 -23.53 -1.63
CA GLU A 56 26.32 -24.93 -1.75
C GLU A 56 25.51 -25.46 -0.54
N ALA A 57 25.44 -24.70 0.55
CA ALA A 57 24.70 -25.11 1.76
C ALA A 57 23.17 -25.03 1.59
N LEU A 58 22.69 -24.29 0.59
CA LEU A 58 21.25 -24.13 0.31
C LEU A 58 20.93 -24.70 -1.07
N GLY A 59 20.36 -25.90 -1.15
CA GLY A 59 19.96 -26.45 -2.46
C GLY A 59 18.71 -25.75 -3.03
N VAL A 60 18.68 -25.52 -4.34
CA VAL A 60 17.53 -24.92 -5.04
C VAL A 60 16.26 -25.76 -4.89
N THR A 61 16.41 -27.09 -4.83
CA THR A 61 15.29 -28.02 -4.66
C THR A 61 14.66 -27.87 -3.26
N GLU A 62 15.49 -27.81 -2.24
CA GLU A 62 15.08 -27.64 -0.85
C GLU A 62 14.47 -26.26 -0.61
N LEU A 63 15.01 -25.23 -1.26
CA LEU A 63 14.45 -23.88 -1.25
C LEU A 63 13.06 -23.83 -1.90
N LEU A 64 12.88 -24.48 -3.06
CA LEU A 64 11.56 -24.58 -3.70
C LEU A 64 10.55 -25.29 -2.80
N ALA A 65 10.96 -26.37 -2.13
CA ALA A 65 10.09 -27.08 -1.18
C ALA A 65 9.68 -26.20 0.00
N ALA A 66 10.63 -25.44 0.57
CA ALA A 66 10.34 -24.49 1.64
C ALA A 66 9.42 -23.34 1.20
N MET A 67 9.59 -22.84 -0.03
CA MET A 67 8.72 -21.81 -0.61
C MET A 67 7.31 -22.31 -0.84
N ARG A 68 7.13 -23.54 -1.35
CA ARG A 68 5.82 -24.17 -1.49
C ARG A 68 5.13 -24.31 -0.13
N LYS A 69 5.84 -24.81 0.87
CA LYS A 69 5.32 -24.89 2.25
C LYS A 69 4.86 -23.53 2.78
N ALA A 70 5.62 -22.45 2.56
CA ALA A 70 5.22 -21.10 2.95
C ALA A 70 3.94 -20.62 2.21
N GLY A 71 3.80 -20.99 0.93
CA GLY A 71 2.57 -20.77 0.17
C GLY A 71 1.38 -21.54 0.74
N ASP A 72 1.57 -22.82 1.06
CA ASP A 72 0.54 -23.68 1.63
C ASP A 72 0.08 -23.18 3.02
N GLU A 73 1.01 -22.72 3.87
CA GLU A 73 0.72 -22.04 5.14
C GLU A 73 -0.23 -20.84 4.91
N THR A 74 0.06 -20.01 3.89
CA THR A 74 -0.77 -18.86 3.52
C THR A 74 -2.17 -19.26 3.08
N VAL A 75 -2.26 -20.27 2.21
CA VAL A 75 -3.54 -20.78 1.68
C VAL A 75 -4.39 -21.37 2.82
N ALA A 76 -3.76 -21.98 3.81
CA ALA A 76 -4.41 -22.48 5.02
C ALA A 76 -4.82 -21.38 6.01
N GLY A 77 -4.46 -20.11 5.76
CA GLY A 77 -4.72 -18.98 6.64
C GLY A 77 -3.72 -18.82 7.80
N ASP A 78 -2.63 -19.60 7.82
CA ASP A 78 -1.54 -19.41 8.79
C ASP A 78 -0.60 -18.29 8.32
N MET A 79 -0.86 -17.08 8.82
CA MET A 79 -0.06 -15.90 8.54
C MET A 79 1.15 -15.75 9.48
N GLY A 80 1.38 -16.70 10.39
CA GLY A 80 2.39 -16.57 11.44
C GLY A 80 3.82 -16.41 10.90
N ARG A 81 4.15 -16.98 9.73
CA ARG A 81 5.44 -16.76 9.07
C ARG A 81 5.59 -15.29 8.66
N PHE A 82 4.60 -14.72 8.00
CA PHE A 82 4.62 -13.34 7.53
C PHE A 82 4.63 -12.35 8.68
N GLU A 83 3.90 -12.61 9.76
CA GLU A 83 3.92 -11.79 10.97
C GLU A 83 5.34 -11.68 11.54
N ARG A 84 6.05 -12.81 11.66
CA ARG A 84 7.44 -12.83 12.15
C ARG A 84 8.38 -12.09 11.20
N VAL A 85 8.26 -12.33 9.90
CA VAL A 85 9.10 -11.68 8.88
C VAL A 85 8.89 -10.16 8.89
N LEU A 86 7.64 -9.68 8.88
CA LEU A 86 7.32 -8.26 8.94
C LEU A 86 7.78 -7.63 10.27
N THR A 87 7.67 -8.35 11.38
CA THR A 87 8.22 -7.89 12.67
C THR A 87 9.74 -7.70 12.60
N ASN A 88 10.47 -8.66 12.02
CA ASN A 88 11.92 -8.54 11.83
C ASN A 88 12.28 -7.40 10.88
N GLN A 89 11.50 -7.18 9.81
CA GLN A 89 11.69 -6.05 8.89
C GLN A 89 11.48 -4.72 9.59
N PHE A 90 10.42 -4.59 10.41
CA PHE A 90 10.16 -3.42 11.23
C PHE A 90 11.34 -3.10 12.14
N LEU A 91 11.83 -4.08 12.91
CA LEU A 91 12.98 -3.91 13.80
C LEU A 91 14.24 -3.49 13.05
N THR A 92 14.47 -4.06 11.86
CA THR A 92 15.61 -3.71 11.02
C THR A 92 15.54 -2.27 10.51
N LEU A 93 14.35 -1.83 10.07
CA LEU A 93 14.13 -0.48 9.59
C LEU A 93 14.23 0.57 10.71
N ASP A 94 13.75 0.23 11.91
CA ASP A 94 13.90 1.08 13.10
C ASP A 94 15.38 1.22 13.50
N ALA A 95 16.13 0.11 13.53
CA ALA A 95 17.57 0.14 13.76
C ALA A 95 18.32 0.98 12.70
N LEU A 96 17.91 0.87 11.43
CA LEU A 96 18.48 1.65 10.34
C LEU A 96 18.20 3.15 10.50
N PHE A 97 16.96 3.52 10.86
CA PHE A 97 16.60 4.91 11.18
C PHE A 97 17.51 5.46 12.29
N ASN A 98 17.61 4.75 13.41
CA ASN A 98 18.43 5.17 14.56
C ASN A 98 19.92 5.30 14.18
N ASN A 99 20.45 4.36 13.40
CA ASN A 99 21.84 4.41 12.93
C ASN A 99 22.10 5.63 12.04
N LEU A 100 21.22 5.89 11.06
CA LEU A 100 21.37 6.99 10.12
C LEU A 100 21.18 8.36 10.82
N ALA A 101 20.22 8.47 11.73
CA ALA A 101 20.00 9.68 12.52
C ALA A 101 21.22 9.99 13.41
N GLN A 102 21.79 8.99 14.09
CA GLN A 102 22.99 9.17 14.89
C GLN A 102 24.20 9.58 14.03
N ARG A 103 24.38 8.95 12.87
CA ARG A 103 25.45 9.32 11.92
C ARG A 103 25.26 10.72 11.37
N SER A 104 24.02 11.14 11.13
CA SER A 104 23.70 12.51 10.71
C SER A 104 24.12 13.53 11.75
N GLY A 105 23.90 13.28 13.04
CA GLY A 105 24.32 14.19 14.13
C GLY A 105 25.84 14.36 14.28
N ARG A 106 26.63 13.48 13.63
CA ARG A 106 28.10 13.54 13.61
C ARG A 106 28.65 14.17 12.32
N GLN A 107 27.79 14.57 11.38
CA GLN A 107 28.23 15.21 10.15
C GLN A 107 28.43 16.71 10.38
N GLU A 108 29.54 17.25 9.88
CA GLU A 108 29.82 18.69 9.91
C GLU A 108 29.23 19.42 8.71
N SER A 109 29.11 18.72 7.56
CA SER A 109 28.57 19.30 6.35
C SER A 109 27.04 19.24 6.34
N PHE A 110 26.41 20.35 5.97
CA PHE A 110 24.95 20.40 5.79
C PHE A 110 24.46 19.34 4.79
N LYS A 111 25.19 19.14 3.69
CA LYS A 111 24.88 18.12 2.68
C LYS A 111 24.88 16.69 3.26
N GLY A 112 25.86 16.37 4.12
CA GLY A 112 25.94 15.07 4.79
C GLY A 112 24.78 14.84 5.76
N ILE A 113 24.44 15.86 6.55
CA ILE A 113 23.27 15.86 7.44
C ILE A 113 22.00 15.61 6.62
N GLU A 114 21.77 16.40 5.58
CA GLU A 114 20.57 16.35 4.75
C GLU A 114 20.38 14.97 4.10
N VAL A 115 21.44 14.39 3.52
CA VAL A 115 21.38 13.07 2.89
C VAL A 115 21.02 11.99 3.92
N LEU A 116 21.77 11.92 5.03
CA LEU A 116 21.55 10.88 6.03
C LEU A 116 20.18 11.02 6.70
N MET A 117 19.76 12.24 7.04
CA MET A 117 18.46 12.48 7.64
C MET A 117 17.32 12.12 6.67
N ARG A 118 17.45 12.41 5.37
CA ARG A 118 16.45 12.00 4.38
C ARG A 118 16.32 10.47 4.30
N LEU A 119 17.43 9.73 4.30
CA LEU A 119 17.38 8.27 4.33
C LEU A 119 16.81 7.75 5.65
N ALA A 120 17.15 8.37 6.78
CA ALA A 120 16.61 8.00 8.10
C ALA A 120 15.08 8.12 8.11
N LEU A 121 14.54 9.29 7.73
CA LEU A 121 13.10 9.53 7.70
C LEU A 121 12.37 8.60 6.71
N LYS A 122 13.04 8.17 5.64
CA LYS A 122 12.52 7.14 4.73
C LYS A 122 12.48 5.76 5.39
N ALA A 123 13.50 5.37 6.15
CA ALA A 123 13.48 4.12 6.91
C ALA A 123 12.36 4.12 7.96
N GLN A 124 12.18 5.23 8.67
CA GLN A 124 11.10 5.41 9.64
C GLN A 124 9.71 5.31 8.99
N SER A 125 9.49 5.96 7.84
CA SER A 125 8.20 5.89 7.15
C SER A 125 7.89 4.48 6.64
N GLN A 126 8.91 3.73 6.20
CA GLN A 126 8.74 2.32 5.85
C GLN A 126 8.46 1.44 7.08
N ALA A 127 9.13 1.67 8.22
CA ALA A 127 8.84 0.94 9.46
C ALA A 127 7.37 1.14 9.88
N ARG A 128 6.87 2.37 9.81
CA ARG A 128 5.44 2.66 10.05
C ARG A 128 4.53 1.89 9.11
N ALA A 129 4.83 1.86 7.81
CA ALA A 129 4.03 1.11 6.84
C ALA A 129 4.02 -0.40 7.12
N THR A 130 5.14 -0.97 7.59
CA THR A 130 5.22 -2.36 8.05
C THR A 130 4.35 -2.61 9.29
N ALA A 131 4.34 -1.70 10.26
CA ALA A 131 3.49 -1.80 11.44
C ALA A 131 1.99 -1.69 11.09
N GLU A 132 1.62 -0.79 10.18
CA GLU A 132 0.26 -0.68 9.65
C GLU A 132 -0.17 -1.97 8.93
N THR A 133 0.72 -2.58 8.15
CA THR A 133 0.47 -3.86 7.49
C THR A 133 0.23 -4.98 8.51
N LEU A 134 1.05 -5.06 9.57
CA LEU A 134 0.84 -6.02 10.66
C LEU A 134 -0.51 -5.81 11.37
N ALA A 135 -0.88 -4.56 11.63
CA ALA A 135 -2.17 -4.24 12.25
C ALA A 135 -3.36 -4.66 11.36
N LEU A 136 -3.27 -4.38 10.05
CA LEU A 136 -4.28 -4.79 9.08
C LEU A 136 -4.37 -6.32 8.93
N MET A 137 -3.26 -7.04 9.04
CA MET A 137 -3.27 -8.51 9.03
C MET A 137 -3.95 -9.08 10.28
N LYS A 138 -3.72 -8.48 11.46
CA LYS A 138 -4.34 -8.91 12.73
C LYS A 138 -5.82 -8.57 12.82
N ASN A 139 -6.20 -7.40 12.33
CA ASN A 139 -7.56 -6.89 12.38
C ASN A 139 -7.94 -6.29 11.02
N PRO A 140 -8.31 -7.14 10.04
CA PRO A 140 -8.71 -6.65 8.73
C PRO A 140 -9.99 -5.82 8.84
N MET A 141 -9.97 -4.62 8.26
CA MET A 141 -11.16 -3.78 8.17
C MET A 141 -12.25 -4.52 7.37
N PRO A 142 -13.48 -4.68 7.91
CA PRO A 142 -14.54 -5.35 7.18
C PRO A 142 -14.90 -4.56 5.93
N TYR A 143 -14.99 -5.24 4.80
CA TYR A 143 -15.53 -4.64 3.59
C TYR A 143 -17.05 -4.50 3.73
N ILE A 144 -17.50 -3.30 4.11
CA ILE A 144 -18.92 -2.98 4.18
C ILE A 144 -19.38 -2.56 2.79
N ARG A 145 -20.03 -3.47 2.07
CA ARG A 145 -20.75 -3.16 0.85
C ARG A 145 -21.98 -2.33 1.25
N GLN A 146 -21.88 -1.00 1.17
CA GLN A 146 -23.07 -0.16 1.24
C GLN A 146 -23.92 -0.47 0.02
N ALA A 147 -24.91 -1.36 0.19
CA ALA A 147 -25.96 -1.49 -0.78
C ALA A 147 -26.74 -0.17 -0.72
N ASN A 148 -26.72 0.60 -1.81
CA ASN A 148 -27.62 1.73 -2.00
C ASN A 148 -29.04 1.18 -2.18
N ILE A 149 -29.63 0.68 -1.10
CA ILE A 149 -31.03 0.28 -1.04
C ILE A 149 -31.83 1.56 -0.97
N ALA A 150 -32.32 2.02 -2.12
CA ALA A 150 -33.31 3.07 -2.15
C ALA A 150 -34.59 2.53 -1.50
N HIS A 151 -34.91 2.98 -0.28
CA HIS A 151 -36.20 2.69 0.37
C HIS A 151 -37.37 3.51 -0.21
N GLY A 152 -37.18 4.13 -1.38
CA GLY A 152 -38.19 4.92 -2.09
C GLY A 152 -38.25 4.54 -3.57
N PRO A 153 -39.29 4.99 -4.29
CA PRO A 153 -39.47 4.66 -5.71
C PRO A 153 -38.27 5.15 -6.53
N GLN A 154 -37.48 4.19 -7.01
CA GLN A 154 -36.32 4.44 -7.85
C GLN A 154 -36.81 4.74 -9.28
N GLN A 155 -36.71 5.99 -9.71
CA GLN A 155 -37.03 6.34 -11.09
C GLN A 155 -35.95 5.80 -12.02
N VAL A 156 -36.25 4.70 -12.69
CA VAL A 156 -35.43 4.13 -13.76
C VAL A 156 -35.87 4.77 -15.08
N ASN A 157 -35.05 5.64 -15.66
CA ASN A 157 -35.26 6.17 -17.01
C ASN A 157 -34.84 5.11 -18.05
N ASN A 158 -35.65 4.07 -18.21
CA ASN A 158 -35.38 3.00 -19.19
C ASN A 158 -36.37 2.99 -20.37
N GLY A 159 -36.99 4.13 -20.66
CA GLY A 159 -37.81 4.34 -21.86
C GLY A 159 -37.01 4.95 -23.00
N THR A 160 -37.35 4.58 -24.24
CA THR A 160 -36.90 5.27 -25.47
C THR A 160 -37.09 6.78 -25.33
N PRO A 161 -36.15 7.63 -25.83
CA PRO A 161 -36.20 9.06 -25.58
C PRO A 161 -37.41 9.67 -26.29
N THR A 162 -38.52 9.82 -25.55
CA THR A 162 -39.63 10.66 -25.98
C THR A 162 -39.13 12.10 -25.97
N SER A 163 -39.22 12.72 -27.15
CA SER A 163 -38.87 14.11 -27.48
C SER A 163 -38.92 15.07 -26.29
N ALA A 164 -37.87 15.90 -26.15
CA ALA A 164 -37.76 16.94 -25.14
C ALA A 164 -38.94 17.91 -25.20
N GLY A 165 -39.98 17.63 -24.42
CA GLY A 165 -41.04 18.58 -24.10
C GLY A 165 -40.41 19.74 -23.35
N LYS A 166 -40.51 20.96 -23.91
CA LYS A 166 -40.15 22.20 -23.23
C LYS A 166 -41.01 22.35 -21.97
N ASN A 167 -40.53 21.84 -20.84
CA ASN A 167 -41.01 22.27 -19.54
C ASN A 167 -40.26 23.56 -19.20
N GLN A 168 -40.93 24.69 -19.41
CA GLN A 168 -40.48 25.94 -18.80
C GLN A 168 -40.77 25.83 -17.31
N SER A 169 -39.72 25.69 -16.50
CA SER A 169 -39.82 25.85 -15.05
C SER A 169 -40.13 27.34 -14.78
N PRO A 170 -41.18 27.67 -14.01
CA PRO A 170 -41.31 29.04 -13.53
C PRO A 170 -40.09 29.40 -12.66
N PRO A 171 -39.59 30.64 -12.71
CA PRO A 171 -38.46 31.05 -11.89
C PRO A 171 -38.81 30.89 -10.40
N ASN A 172 -37.83 30.45 -9.60
CA ASN A 172 -37.98 30.26 -8.16
C ASN A 172 -38.42 31.57 -7.46
N GLU A 173 -39.65 31.60 -6.92
CA GLU A 173 -40.14 32.62 -5.99
C GLU A 173 -39.61 32.38 -4.56
N LEU A 174 -38.30 32.13 -4.42
CA LEU A 174 -37.69 31.81 -3.12
C LEU A 174 -37.29 33.08 -2.33
N LEU A 175 -38.08 34.16 -2.42
CA LEU A 175 -37.77 35.44 -1.77
C LEU A 175 -38.98 36.32 -1.39
N GLU A 176 -40.18 35.76 -1.24
CA GLU A 176 -41.37 36.55 -0.86
C GLU A 176 -42.02 36.17 0.47
N HIS A 177 -41.35 35.38 1.31
CA HIS A 177 -41.77 35.20 2.70
C HIS A 177 -40.83 35.89 3.67
N GLN A 178 -41.24 37.12 3.99
CA GLN A 178 -41.00 37.81 5.25
C GLN A 178 -39.60 38.41 5.48
N HIS A 179 -39.58 39.73 5.27
CA HIS A 179 -38.78 40.74 5.98
C HIS A 179 -37.27 40.72 5.78
N GLY A 180 -36.86 41.42 4.71
CA GLY A 180 -35.76 42.40 4.75
C GLY A 180 -34.42 41.89 5.24
N ASN A 181 -33.66 41.28 4.35
CA ASN A 181 -32.21 41.41 4.31
C ASN A 181 -31.72 41.07 2.90
N THR A 182 -31.59 42.11 2.07
CA THR A 182 -30.59 42.08 0.99
C THR A 182 -29.25 41.72 1.61
N LEU A 183 -28.51 40.79 0.98
CA LEU A 183 -27.15 40.42 1.41
C LEU A 183 -26.21 41.61 1.21
N ASP A 184 -26.29 42.57 2.13
CA ASP A 184 -25.29 43.62 2.30
C ASP A 184 -24.12 43.01 3.09
N ILE A 185 -23.00 42.84 2.40
CA ILE A 185 -21.74 42.30 2.92
C ILE A 185 -20.93 43.35 3.73
N GLY A 186 -21.55 44.46 4.13
CA GLY A 186 -20.89 45.61 4.76
C GLY A 186 -20.97 45.73 6.29
N ALA A 187 -21.54 44.78 7.03
CA ALA A 187 -21.69 44.92 8.49
C ALA A 187 -20.42 44.53 9.26
N THR A 188 -19.90 45.46 10.07
CA THR A 188 -18.69 45.27 10.91
C THR A 188 -18.99 44.34 12.10
N ALA A 189 -18.18 43.31 12.30
CA ALA A 189 -18.34 42.36 13.40
C ALA A 189 -18.12 43.02 14.78
N THR A 190 -18.95 42.67 15.76
CA THR A 190 -18.83 43.12 17.16
C THR A 190 -17.69 42.38 17.86
N ALA A 191 -16.82 43.10 18.57
CA ALA A 191 -15.67 42.54 19.27
C ALA A 191 -16.10 41.63 20.45
N GLY A 192 -15.45 40.47 20.55
CA GLY A 192 -15.66 39.49 21.63
C GLY A 192 -15.10 39.98 22.97
N ARG A 193 -15.92 39.83 24.02
CA ARG A 193 -15.63 40.26 25.39
C ARG A 193 -14.74 39.23 26.10
N ALA A 194 -13.46 39.18 25.77
CA ALA A 194 -12.50 38.28 26.41
C ALA A 194 -11.29 38.96 27.07
N ASP A 195 -11.09 40.28 26.91
CA ASP A 195 -10.02 40.99 27.66
C ASP A 195 -10.25 42.52 27.70
N PRO A 196 -10.35 43.20 28.87
CA PRO A 196 -10.71 44.61 28.95
C PRO A 196 -9.54 45.60 28.73
N ALA A 197 -8.34 45.15 28.36
CA ALA A 197 -7.13 45.99 28.40
C ALA A 197 -6.70 46.60 27.05
N MET A 198 -7.42 46.42 25.94
CA MET A 198 -7.01 46.94 24.62
C MET A 198 -8.11 47.68 23.85
N ALA A 199 -8.92 48.46 24.56
CA ALA A 199 -9.74 49.50 23.94
C ALA A 199 -8.89 50.78 23.77
N THR A 200 -8.16 50.89 22.65
CA THR A 200 -7.86 52.14 21.91
C THR A 200 -6.71 51.89 20.93
N VAL A 201 -7.01 51.57 19.67
CA VAL A 201 -6.16 51.96 18.54
C VAL A 201 -7.08 52.39 17.41
N GLU A 202 -7.51 53.65 17.46
CA GLU A 202 -8.22 54.28 16.35
C GLU A 202 -7.27 54.64 15.20
N ALA A 203 -7.87 54.60 14.00
CA ALA A 203 -7.31 54.77 12.68
C ALA A 203 -6.37 55.98 12.52
N LYS A 204 -5.05 55.73 12.39
CA LYS A 204 -4.09 56.77 11.96
C LYS A 204 -3.48 56.57 10.56
N HIS A 205 -3.85 55.55 9.80
CA HIS A 205 -3.39 55.43 8.41
C HIS A 205 -4.42 54.76 7.50
N ARG A 206 -5.35 55.55 6.98
CA ARG A 206 -6.07 55.21 5.74
C ARG A 206 -5.58 56.15 4.63
N PRO A 207 -5.01 55.64 3.52
CA PRO A 207 -4.65 56.48 2.39
C PRO A 207 -5.91 56.95 1.64
N THR A 208 -5.99 58.24 1.37
CA THR A 208 -7.01 58.89 0.53
C THR A 208 -6.81 58.53 -0.94
N ASN A 209 -7.79 57.86 -1.53
CA ASN A 209 -7.86 57.59 -2.97
C ASN A 209 -8.54 58.77 -3.68
N THR A 210 -7.77 59.57 -4.41
CA THR A 210 -8.26 60.61 -5.32
C THR A 210 -8.31 60.04 -6.74
N ARG A 211 -9.53 59.90 -7.29
CA ARG A 211 -9.75 59.62 -8.71
C ARG A 211 -9.37 60.84 -9.55
N GLY A 212 -8.56 60.61 -10.58
CA GLY A 212 -8.55 61.32 -11.85
C GLY A 212 -8.76 60.28 -12.94
#